data_AF-A0A2G5EMT5-F1
#
_entry.id   AF-A0A2G5EMT5-F1
#
_cell.length_a   1.000
_cell.length_b   1.000
_cell.length_c   1.000
_cell.angle_alpha   90.00
_cell.angle_beta   90.00
_cell.angle_gamma   90.00
#
_symmetry.space_group_name_H-M   'P 1'
#
loop_
_entity.id
_entity.type
_entity.pdbx_description
1 polymer ?
#
loop_
_entity_poly.entity_id
_entity_poly.type
_entity_poly.pdbx_seq_one_letter_code
_entity_poly.pdbx_strand_id
1 'polypeptide(L)'
;MANKAQIPTNNSALIAMIADEDTITGFLLAGVGNVDLRRKTNYLIVDSKTTIKAIEDAFKEFTTKEDIAIVLISQYVSCYLS
;
A
#
# COMPACT_ATOMS: atom_id res chain seq x y z
N MET A 1 29.39 0.42 13.14
CA MET A 1 28.26 -0.49 13.45
C MET A 1 26.99 0.33 13.34
N ALA A 2 26.27 0.22 12.21
CA ALA A 2 25.06 1.01 11.98
C ALA A 2 23.95 0.50 12.91
N ASN A 3 23.55 1.36 13.85
CA ASN A 3 22.44 1.11 14.76
C ASN A 3 21.16 1.16 13.93
N LYS A 4 20.77 0.02 13.32
CA LYS A 4 19.46 -0.14 12.69
C LYS A 4 18.46 0.04 13.80
N ALA A 5 17.74 1.16 13.81
CA ALA A 5 16.57 1.34 14.64
C ALA A 5 15.68 0.11 14.43
N GLN A 6 15.59 -0.73 15.46
CA GLN A 6 14.73 -1.90 15.43
C GLN A 6 13.32 -1.35 15.44
N ILE A 7 12.67 -1.35 14.26
CA ILE A 7 11.27 -0.99 14.12
C ILE A 7 10.52 -1.91 15.10
N PRO A 8 9.85 -1.35 16.12
CA PRO A 8 9.14 -2.17 17.08
C PRO A 8 8.14 -3.02 16.31
N THR A 9 8.30 -4.34 16.36
CA THR A 9 7.37 -5.32 15.79
C THR A 9 6.14 -5.39 16.68
N ASN A 10 5.46 -4.26 16.86
CA ASN A 10 4.04 -4.30 17.14
C ASN A 10 3.39 -4.85 15.87
N ASN A 11 2.45 -5.76 16.05
CA ASN A 11 1.73 -6.50 15.02
C ASN A 11 0.86 -5.61 14.08
N SER A 12 1.19 -4.32 13.94
CA SER A 12 0.33 -3.22 13.49
C SER A 12 1.05 -2.22 12.58
N ALA A 13 2.08 -2.65 11.85
CA ALA A 13 2.75 -1.84 10.84
C ALA A 13 2.55 -2.48 9.45
N LEU A 14 1.30 -2.51 8.99
CA LEU A 14 0.96 -2.98 7.66
C LEU A 14 1.41 -1.95 6.61
N ILE A 15 1.79 -2.45 5.44
CA ILE A 15 2.12 -1.61 4.29
C ILE A 15 0.91 -1.65 3.36
N ALA A 16 0.45 -0.47 2.94
CA ALA A 16 -0.53 -0.34 1.87
C ALA A 16 0.12 0.08 0.55
N MET A 17 -0.45 -0.33 -0.57
CA MET A 17 0.12 -0.08 -1.90
C MET A 17 -0.94 0.35 -2.91
N ILE A 18 -0.66 1.42 -3.65
CA ILE A 18 -1.44 1.86 -4.81
C ILE A 18 -0.50 1.85 -6.01
N ALA A 19 -0.60 0.83 -6.84
CA ALA A 19 0.28 0.67 -7.99
C ALA A 19 -0.38 -0.18 -9.10
N ASP A 20 0.32 -0.28 -10.22
CA ASP A 20 -0.02 -1.20 -11.31
C ASP A 20 0.10 -2.67 -10.87
N GLU A 21 -0.52 -3.54 -11.66
CA GLU A 21 -0.51 -4.98 -11.44
C GLU A 21 0.92 -5.55 -11.38
N ASP A 22 1.83 -5.08 -12.25
CA ASP A 22 3.21 -5.55 -12.31
C ASP A 22 3.98 -5.23 -11.01
N THR A 23 3.76 -4.03 -10.46
CA THR A 23 4.34 -3.64 -9.18
C THR A 23 3.76 -4.48 -8.03
N ILE A 24 2.43 -4.63 -7.96
CA ILE A 24 1.77 -5.38 -6.89
C ILE A 24 2.17 -6.86 -6.91
N THR A 25 2.23 -7.46 -8.10
CA THR A 25 2.69 -8.84 -8.29
C THR A 25 4.16 -8.99 -7.88
N GLY A 26 5.03 -8.03 -8.21
CA GLY A 26 6.42 -8.01 -7.74
C GLY A 26 6.54 -8.00 -6.20
N PHE A 27 5.72 -7.21 -5.51
CA PHE A 27 5.71 -7.15 -4.05
C PHE A 27 5.11 -8.41 -3.39
N LEU A 28 4.09 -9.01 -4.01
CA LEU A 28 3.54 -10.30 -3.61
C LEU A 28 4.61 -11.41 -3.72
N LEU A 29 5.36 -11.44 -4.81
CA LEU A 29 6.47 -12.38 -5.03
C LEU A 29 7.64 -12.16 -4.06
N ALA A 30 7.90 -10.91 -3.68
CA ALA A 30 8.90 -10.56 -2.67
C ALA A 30 8.52 -10.97 -1.23
N GLY A 31 7.31 -11.50 -1.02
CA GLY A 31 6.81 -11.86 0.30
C GLY A 31 6.32 -10.66 1.13
N VAL A 32 6.14 -9.49 0.50
CA VAL A 32 5.68 -8.24 1.13
C VAL A 32 4.16 -8.04 1.01
N GLY A 33 3.44 -9.02 0.46
CA GLY A 33 1.98 -9.03 0.43
C GLY A 33 1.40 -9.90 1.53
N ASN A 34 1.38 -9.42 2.78
CA ASN A 34 0.57 -10.06 3.80
C ASN A 34 -0.90 -9.76 3.50
N VAL A 35 -1.59 -10.69 2.84
CA VAL A 35 -3.05 -10.71 2.80
C VAL A 35 -3.49 -11.10 4.19
N ASP A 36 -3.90 -10.10 4.96
CA ASP A 36 -4.44 -10.32 6.29
C ASP A 36 -5.49 -11.45 6.22
N LEU A 37 -5.49 -12.40 7.17
CA LEU A 37 -6.41 -13.56 7.17
C LEU A 37 -7.89 -13.13 7.06
N ARG A 38 -8.18 -11.86 7.31
CA ARG A 38 -9.47 -11.19 7.13
C ARG A 38 -9.85 -10.82 5.69
N ARG A 39 -9.09 -11.22 4.66
CA ARG A 39 -9.33 -10.87 3.23
C ARG A 39 -9.37 -9.35 2.95
N LYS A 40 -8.80 -8.54 3.84
CA LYS A 40 -8.73 -7.09 3.62
C LYS A 40 -7.48 -6.82 2.79
N THR A 41 -7.67 -6.51 1.51
CA THR A 41 -6.57 -6.18 0.60
C THR A 41 -5.98 -4.84 0.99
N ASN A 42 -4.71 -4.82 1.37
CA ASN A 42 -3.97 -3.59 1.63
C ASN A 42 -3.37 -3.00 0.35
N TYR A 43 -3.93 -3.32 -0.82
CA TYR A 43 -3.46 -2.78 -2.09
C TYR A 43 -4.61 -2.44 -3.02
N LEU A 44 -4.42 -1.42 -3.84
CA LEU A 44 -5.28 -1.04 -4.95
C LEU A 44 -4.50 -1.21 -6.26
N ILE A 45 -5.02 -2.07 -7.13
CA ILE A 45 -4.50 -2.20 -8.50
C ILE A 45 -5.03 -1.03 -9.32
N VAL A 46 -4.12 -0.23 -9.86
CA VAL A 46 -4.42 0.85 -10.78
C VAL A 46 -4.28 0.35 -12.20
N ASP A 47 -5.37 0.44 -12.95
CA ASP A 47 -5.45 0.18 -14.37
C ASP A 47 -5.95 1.47 -15.06
N SER A 48 -5.88 1.51 -16.40
CA SER A 48 -6.39 2.61 -17.22
C SER A 48 -7.90 2.86 -17.06
N LYS A 49 -8.62 1.89 -16.48
CA LYS A 49 -10.05 1.99 -16.18
C LYS A 49 -10.34 2.53 -14.78
N THR A 50 -9.34 2.59 -13.91
CA THR A 50 -9.50 3.04 -12.53
C THR A 50 -9.68 4.56 -12.53
N THR A 51 -10.77 5.02 -11.94
CA THR A 51 -11.06 6.47 -11.89
C THR A 51 -10.23 7.14 -10.81
N ILE A 52 -9.91 8.43 -11.00
CA ILE A 52 -9.18 9.24 -10.02
C ILE A 52 -9.90 9.25 -8.66
N LYS A 53 -11.24 9.28 -8.69
CA LYS A 53 -12.06 9.18 -7.46
C LYS A 53 -11.83 7.89 -6.68
N ALA A 54 -11.70 6.75 -7.37
CA ALA A 54 -11.43 5.48 -6.71
C ALA A 54 -10.04 5.46 -6.05
N ILE A 55 -9.06 6.15 -6.65
CA ILE A 55 -7.71 6.31 -6.09
C ILE A 55 -7.76 7.19 -4.84
N GLU A 56 -8.49 8.30 -4.87
CA GLU A 56 -8.68 9.20 -3.72
C GLU A 56 -9.40 8.51 -2.56
N ASP A 57 -10.47 7.77 -2.84
CA ASP A 57 -11.23 7.05 -1.83
C ASP A 57 -10.37 5.95 -1.18
N ALA A 58 -9.58 5.22 -1.97
CA ALA A 58 -8.64 4.23 -1.44
C ALA A 58 -7.53 4.89 -0.61
N PHE A 59 -6.99 6.03 -1.05
CA PHE A 59 -5.99 6.78 -0.29
C PHE A 59 -6.55 7.26 1.05
N LYS A 60 -7.79 7.78 1.08
CA LYS A 60 -8.48 8.14 2.32
C LYS A 60 -8.70 6.92 3.22
N GLU A 61 -9.10 5.77 2.67
CA GLU A 61 -9.28 4.55 3.46
C GLU A 61 -7.96 4.06 4.06
N PHE A 62 -6.85 4.13 3.31
CA PHE A 62 -5.55 3.70 3.79
C PHE A 62 -4.94 4.66 4.82
N THR A 63 -5.17 5.97 4.69
CA THR A 63 -4.73 6.97 5.68
C THR A 63 -5.57 6.98 6.95
N THR A 64 -6.83 6.51 6.88
CA THR A 64 -7.72 6.44 8.06
C THR A 64 -7.47 5.19 8.92
N LYS A 65 -6.77 4.18 8.40
CA LYS A 65 -6.44 2.96 9.14
C LYS A 65 -5.19 3.15 9.99
N GLU A 66 -5.33 3.01 11.30
CA GLU A 66 -4.22 3.12 12.26
C GLU A 66 -3.24 1.93 12.19
N ASP A 67 -3.63 0.82 11.57
CA ASP A 67 -2.80 -0.38 11.38
C ASP A 67 -1.82 -0.24 10.18
N ILE A 68 -1.97 0.79 9.36
CA ILE A 68 -1.10 1.04 8.18
C ILE A 68 -0.02 2.04 8.57
N ALA A 69 1.23 1.58 8.58
CA ALA A 69 2.37 2.43 8.89
C ALA A 69 2.93 3.15 7.65
N ILE A 70 2.83 2.52 6.47
CA ILE A 70 3.43 3.03 5.24
C ILE A 70 2.43 2.84 4.09
N VAL A 71 2.20 3.91 3.33
CA VAL A 71 1.45 3.87 2.06
C VAL A 71 2.43 4.08 0.91
N LEU A 72 2.54 3.09 0.02
CA LEU A 72 3.35 3.13 -1.19
C LEU A 72 2.45 3.52 -2.36
N ILE A 73 2.83 4.54 -3.12
CA ILE A 73 2.07 5.01 -4.29
C ILE A 73 3.02 5.10 -5.46
N SER A 74 2.63 4.54 -6.61
CA SER A 74 3.43 4.70 -7.81
C SER A 74 3.41 6.17 -8.27
N GLN A 75 4.56 6.70 -8.67
CA GLN A 75 4.73 8.13 -8.94
C GLN A 75 3.78 8.65 -10.03
N TYR A 76 3.44 7.81 -11.01
CA TYR A 76 2.47 8.16 -12.05
C TYR A 76 1.06 8.41 -11.46
N VAL A 77 0.67 7.63 -10.44
CA VAL A 77 -0.62 7.78 -9.73
C VAL A 77 -0.62 9.06 -8.90
N SER A 78 0.51 9.37 -8.24
CA SER A 78 0.65 10.56 -7.41
C SER A 78 0.45 11.86 -8.18
N CYS A 79 0.76 11.88 -9.48
CA CYS A 79 0.58 13.07 -10.33
C CYS A 79 -0.91 13.46 -10.48
N TYR A 80 -1.84 12.51 -10.30
CA TYR A 80 -3.28 12.77 -10.35
C TYR A 80 -3.86 13.25 -9.02
N LEU A 81 -3.07 13.27 -7.95
CA LEU A 81 -3.49 13.63 -6.60
C LEU A 81 -3.09 15.06 -6.19
N SER A 82 -2.48 15.84 -7.10
CA SER A 82 -2.01 17.22 -6.86
C SER A 82 -3.04 18.28 -7.21
#